data_AF-A0A7J4AWU9-F1
#
_entry.id   AF-A0A7J4AWU9-F1
#
_cell.length_a   1.000
_cell.length_b   1.000
_cell.length_c   1.000
_cell.angle_alpha   90.00
_cell.angle_beta   90.00
_cell.angle_gamma   90.00
#
_symmetry.space_group_name_H-M   'P 1'
#
loop_
_entity.id
_entity.type
_entity.pdbx_description
1 polymer ?
#
loop_
_entity_poly.entity_id
_entity_poly.type
_entity_poly.pdbx_seq_one_letter_code
_entity_poly.pdbx_strand_id
1 'polypeptide(L)'
;MNPNLDETAFQHVTQLFLGVRYLTAYSKIYPSKLRENMMGELAALGAALSWTFSAVLYKEALLKTKPISANIARLTCTSAILLGFLTAFGKTEILRNLPLYAVFLACMSGIIGLGFGDTLYMYSLKLIGVARAVPITCIYPLFNLLFAIFFLKEAVTLPIFF
;
A
#
# COMPACT_ATOMS: atom_id res chain seq x y z
N MET A 1 -9.63 32.86 10.72
CA MET A 1 -10.21 31.72 9.99
C MET A 1 -9.85 31.94 8.53
N ASN A 2 -8.99 31.08 7.94
CA ASN A 2 -8.38 31.34 6.62
C ASN A 2 -9.33 30.85 5.50
N PRO A 3 -9.89 31.75 4.67
CA PRO A 3 -10.89 31.44 3.64
C PRO A 3 -10.31 30.78 2.37
N ASN A 4 -9.06 30.29 2.42
CA ASN A 4 -8.43 29.54 1.31
C ASN A 4 -8.33 28.03 1.59
N LEU A 5 -8.61 27.61 2.83
CA LEU A 5 -8.57 26.19 3.23
C LEU A 5 -9.90 25.46 3.01
N ASP A 6 -11.01 26.19 2.92
CA ASP A 6 -12.34 25.65 2.61
C ASP A 6 -12.54 25.43 1.10
N GLU A 7 -11.99 26.31 0.26
CA GLU A 7 -12.12 26.24 -1.19
C GLU A 7 -11.36 25.04 -1.79
N THR A 8 -10.18 24.72 -1.27
CA THR A 8 -9.41 23.52 -1.68
C THR A 8 -10.07 22.22 -1.22
N ALA A 9 -10.63 22.18 -0.01
CA ALA A 9 -11.42 21.04 0.46
C ALA A 9 -12.70 20.85 -0.39
N PHE A 10 -13.35 21.95 -0.78
CA PHE A 10 -14.53 21.93 -1.66
C PHE A 10 -14.20 21.42 -3.07
N GLN A 11 -13.04 21.80 -3.62
CA GLN A 11 -12.56 21.29 -4.91
C GLN A 11 -12.33 19.77 -4.89
N HIS A 12 -11.67 19.23 -3.86
CA HIS A 12 -11.45 17.78 -3.74
C HIS A 12 -12.76 16.99 -3.55
N VAL A 13 -13.70 17.55 -2.78
CA VAL A 13 -15.04 16.96 -2.59
C VAL A 13 -15.82 16.97 -3.91
N THR A 14 -15.72 18.04 -4.69
CA THR A 14 -16.40 18.17 -5.99
C THR A 14 -15.84 17.20 -7.04
N GLN A 15 -14.52 16.96 -7.05
CA GLN A 15 -13.87 15.95 -7.90
C GLN A 15 -14.33 14.53 -7.54
N LEU A 16 -14.53 14.24 -6.25
CA LEU A 16 -15.07 12.96 -5.78
C LEU A 16 -16.50 12.74 -6.30
N PHE A 17 -17.35 13.77 -6.25
CA PHE A 17 -18.74 13.71 -6.75
C PHE A 17 -18.82 13.61 -8.28
N LEU A 18 -17.90 14.25 -9.01
CA LEU A 18 -17.79 14.13 -10.46
C LEU A 18 -17.31 12.73 -10.88
N GLY A 19 -16.36 12.15 -10.16
CA GLY A 19 -15.93 10.77 -10.36
C GLY A 19 -17.07 9.77 -10.17
N VAL A 20 -17.87 9.92 -9.10
CA VAL A 20 -19.05 9.07 -8.85
C VAL A 20 -20.11 9.24 -9.94
N ARG A 21 -20.37 10.47 -10.42
CA ARG A 21 -21.30 10.70 -11.56
C ARG A 21 -20.79 10.09 -12.86
N TYR A 22 -19.49 10.20 -13.15
CA TYR A 22 -18.88 9.62 -14.34
C TYR A 22 -19.01 8.09 -14.32
N LEU A 23 -18.78 7.47 -13.17
CA LEU A 23 -18.96 6.03 -12.96
C LEU A 23 -20.43 5.61 -13.08
N THR A 24 -21.37 6.44 -12.62
CA THR A 24 -22.82 6.16 -12.78
C THR A 24 -23.26 6.25 -14.25
N ALA A 25 -22.65 7.15 -15.04
CA ALA A 25 -22.88 7.23 -16.48
C ALA A 25 -22.23 6.05 -17.24
N TYR A 26 -21.01 5.66 -16.85
CA TYR A 26 -20.28 4.53 -17.44
C TYR A 26 -20.93 3.18 -17.10
N SER A 27 -21.51 3.06 -15.89
CA SER A 27 -22.32 1.92 -15.40
C SER A 27 -23.47 1.55 -16.34
N LYS A 28 -24.11 2.56 -16.94
CA LYS A 28 -25.22 2.36 -17.88
C LYS A 28 -24.79 1.81 -19.23
N ILE A 29 -23.51 1.98 -19.61
CA ILE A 29 -23.01 1.70 -20.96
C ILE A 29 -22.28 0.34 -21.00
N TYR A 30 -21.60 -0.08 -19.91
CA TYR A 30 -20.85 -1.35 -19.87
C TYR A 30 -21.03 -2.15 -18.55
N PRO A 31 -22.19 -2.82 -18.35
CA PRO A 31 -22.57 -3.39 -17.05
C PRO A 31 -21.74 -4.61 -16.59
N SER A 32 -21.22 -5.45 -17.50
CA SER A 32 -20.44 -6.65 -17.15
C SER A 32 -18.99 -6.35 -16.77
N LYS A 33 -18.34 -5.40 -17.44
CA LYS A 33 -16.97 -4.92 -17.10
C LYS A 33 -16.94 -4.11 -15.79
N LEU A 34 -18.02 -3.38 -15.46
CA LEU A 34 -18.08 -2.63 -14.20
C LEU A 34 -18.12 -3.53 -12.96
N ARG A 35 -18.84 -4.65 -12.99
CA ARG A 35 -19.03 -5.51 -11.80
C ARG A 35 -17.72 -6.20 -11.36
N GLU A 36 -16.84 -6.52 -12.30
CA GLU A 36 -15.47 -6.98 -11.99
C GLU A 36 -14.59 -5.84 -11.47
N ASN A 37 -14.73 -4.63 -12.03
CA ASN A 37 -13.96 -3.45 -11.61
C ASN A 37 -14.35 -2.92 -10.22
N MET A 38 -15.65 -2.91 -9.88
CA MET A 38 -16.14 -2.36 -8.60
C MET A 38 -15.55 -3.07 -7.38
N MET A 39 -15.31 -4.39 -7.47
CA MET A 39 -14.69 -5.12 -6.36
C MET A 39 -13.22 -4.74 -6.17
N GLY A 40 -12.50 -4.49 -7.27
CA GLY A 40 -11.13 -3.97 -7.24
C GLY A 40 -11.06 -2.52 -6.72
N GLU A 41 -11.98 -1.66 -7.15
CA GLU A 41 -12.09 -0.27 -6.68
C GLU A 41 -12.37 -0.20 -5.18
N LEU A 42 -13.34 -0.98 -4.69
CA LEU A 42 -13.64 -1.07 -3.25
C LEU A 42 -12.46 -1.65 -2.46
N ALA A 43 -11.78 -2.66 -3.00
CA ALA A 43 -10.58 -3.23 -2.38
C ALA A 43 -9.44 -2.19 -2.31
N ALA A 44 -9.26 -1.39 -3.35
CA ALA A 44 -8.24 -0.32 -3.38
C ALA A 44 -8.55 0.79 -2.38
N LEU A 45 -9.81 1.24 -2.29
CA LEU A 45 -10.24 2.21 -1.28
C LEU A 45 -10.09 1.66 0.14
N GLY A 46 -10.49 0.40 0.37
CA GLY A 46 -10.29 -0.28 1.64
C GLY A 46 -8.82 -0.39 2.03
N ALA A 47 -7.95 -0.71 1.07
CA ALA A 47 -6.50 -0.76 1.27
C ALA A 47 -5.94 0.63 1.61
N ALA A 48 -6.34 1.68 0.89
CA ALA A 48 -5.89 3.05 1.15
C ALA A 48 -6.31 3.53 2.56
N LEU A 49 -7.54 3.25 2.98
CA LEU A 49 -8.03 3.56 4.33
C LEU A 49 -7.26 2.77 5.39
N SER A 50 -7.06 1.47 5.18
CA SER A 50 -6.31 0.60 6.08
C SER A 50 -4.87 1.11 6.27
N TRP A 51 -4.20 1.47 5.18
CA TRP A 51 -2.83 1.99 5.22
C TRP A 51 -2.72 3.33 5.93
N THR A 52 -3.68 4.23 5.69
CA THR A 52 -3.74 5.54 6.34
C THR A 52 -3.95 5.41 7.84
N PHE A 53 -4.93 4.59 8.26
CA PHE A 53 -5.21 4.35 9.67
C PHE A 53 -4.03 3.66 10.36
N SER A 54 -3.42 2.69 9.68
CA SER A 54 -2.22 1.99 10.16
C SER A 54 -1.06 2.95 10.45
N ALA A 55 -0.78 3.91 9.57
CA ALA A 55 0.30 4.89 9.77
C ALA A 55 0.08 5.76 11.03
N VAL A 56 -1.17 6.17 11.29
CA VAL A 56 -1.55 6.92 12.50
C VAL A 56 -1.38 6.06 13.75
N LEU A 57 -1.89 4.82 13.73
CA LEU A 57 -1.71 3.88 14.84
C LEU A 57 -0.24 3.56 15.13
N TYR A 58 0.58 3.40 14.09
CA TYR A 58 2.02 3.21 14.26
C TYR A 58 2.66 4.41 14.93
N LYS A 59 2.34 5.64 14.51
CA LYS A 59 2.87 6.84 15.17
C LYS A 59 2.57 6.85 16.66
N GLU A 60 1.32 6.56 17.04
CA GLU A 60 0.91 6.48 18.45
C GLU A 60 1.64 5.35 19.21
N ALA A 61 1.71 4.15 18.63
CA ALA A 61 2.43 3.02 19.23
C ALA A 61 3.93 3.33 19.46
N LEU A 62 4.54 4.08 18.54
CA LEU A 62 5.95 4.47 18.57
C LEU A 62 6.28 5.52 19.63
N LEU A 63 5.27 6.16 20.25
CA LEU A 63 5.49 7.03 21.42
C LEU A 63 6.01 6.23 22.61
N LYS A 64 5.54 4.99 22.77
CA LYS A 64 5.88 4.12 23.92
C LYS A 64 6.88 3.01 23.56
N THR A 65 7.18 2.82 22.29
CA THR A 65 8.00 1.70 21.82
C THR A 65 9.10 2.12 20.84
N LYS A 66 10.10 1.26 20.66
CA LYS A 66 11.17 1.44 19.67
C LYS A 66 10.68 0.98 18.28
N PRO A 67 11.02 1.67 17.18
CA PRO A 67 10.62 1.31 15.82
C PRO A 67 10.85 -0.16 15.45
N ILE A 68 12.03 -0.69 15.78
CA ILE A 68 12.37 -2.08 15.48
C ILE A 68 11.49 -3.08 16.25
N SER A 69 11.15 -2.80 17.52
CA SER A 69 10.30 -3.67 18.32
C SER A 69 8.85 -3.64 17.84
N ALA A 70 8.35 -2.47 17.45
CA ALA A 70 7.03 -2.33 16.85
C ALA A 70 6.96 -3.09 15.52
N ASN A 71 8.02 -3.04 14.70
CA ASN A 71 8.08 -3.77 13.44
C ASN A 71 8.10 -5.29 13.65
N ILE A 72 8.90 -5.79 14.60
CA ILE A 72 8.92 -7.23 14.95
C ILE A 72 7.53 -7.69 15.40
N ALA A 73 6.88 -6.95 16.30
CA ALA A 73 5.53 -7.30 16.76
C ALA A 73 4.53 -7.33 15.60
N ARG A 74 4.57 -6.33 14.71
CA ARG A 74 3.74 -6.27 13.51
C ARG A 74 3.97 -7.50 12.62
N LEU A 75 5.22 -7.83 12.30
CA LEU A 75 5.57 -8.95 11.43
C LEU A 75 5.16 -10.30 12.01
N THR A 76 5.35 -10.50 13.32
CA THR A 76 4.92 -11.73 14.00
C THR A 76 3.40 -11.87 13.95
N CYS A 77 2.65 -10.81 14.24
CA CYS A 77 1.18 -10.82 14.14
C CYS A 77 0.71 -11.07 12.71
N THR A 78 1.27 -10.36 11.72
CA THR A 78 0.92 -10.56 10.30
C THR A 78 1.21 -11.98 9.84
N SER A 79 2.36 -12.55 10.22
CA SER A 79 2.72 -13.93 9.89
C SER A 79 1.73 -14.93 10.51
N ALA A 80 1.35 -14.75 11.78
CA ALA A 80 0.38 -15.62 12.44
C ALA A 80 -1.00 -15.55 11.77
N ILE A 81 -1.46 -14.34 11.44
CA ILE A 81 -2.76 -14.13 10.75
C ILE A 81 -2.74 -14.76 9.35
N LEU A 82 -1.66 -14.56 8.58
CA LEU A 82 -1.53 -15.15 7.24
C LEU A 82 -1.52 -16.68 7.29
N LEU A 83 -0.81 -17.28 8.26
CA LEU A 83 -0.82 -18.72 8.46
C LEU A 83 -2.21 -19.22 8.88
N GLY A 84 -2.91 -18.49 9.76
CA GLY A 84 -4.28 -18.80 10.15
C GLY A 84 -5.27 -18.74 8.98
N PHE A 85 -5.13 -17.77 8.08
CA PHE A 85 -5.94 -17.73 6.85
C PHE A 85 -5.60 -18.89 5.93
N LEU A 86 -4.32 -19.21 5.75
CA LEU A 86 -3.91 -20.30 4.88
C LEU A 86 -4.50 -21.65 5.33
N THR A 87 -4.52 -21.90 6.65
CA THR A 87 -5.14 -23.11 7.22
C THR A 87 -6.66 -23.07 7.10
N ALA A 88 -7.30 -21.93 7.39
CA ALA A 88 -8.76 -21.78 7.30
C ALA A 88 -9.30 -22.00 5.87
N PHE A 89 -8.55 -21.58 4.84
CA PHE A 89 -8.91 -21.79 3.44
C PHE A 89 -8.40 -23.13 2.86
N GLY A 90 -7.77 -23.98 3.67
CA GLY A 90 -7.28 -25.30 3.24
C GLY A 90 -6.15 -25.25 2.20
N LYS A 91 -5.41 -24.13 2.11
CA LYS A 91 -4.38 -23.90 1.08
C LYS A 91 -2.95 -24.20 1.56
N THR A 92 -2.81 -25.03 2.58
CA THR A 92 -1.50 -25.39 3.18
C THR A 92 -0.57 -26.12 2.22
N GLU A 93 -1.11 -26.79 1.21
CA GLU A 93 -0.34 -27.44 0.14
C GLU A 93 0.54 -26.47 -0.67
N ILE A 94 0.21 -25.17 -0.71
CA ILE A 94 1.02 -24.16 -1.38
C ILE A 94 2.40 -24.01 -0.71
N LEU A 95 2.46 -24.12 0.62
CA LEU A 95 3.73 -24.02 1.37
C LEU A 95 4.62 -25.24 1.14
N ARG A 96 4.03 -26.43 0.96
CA ARG A 96 4.77 -27.67 0.73
C ARG A 96 5.37 -27.76 -0.67
N ASN A 97 4.68 -27.21 -1.66
CA ASN A 97 5.09 -27.28 -3.06
C ASN A 97 5.93 -26.07 -3.51
N LEU A 98 6.39 -25.22 -2.57
CA LEU A 98 7.11 -24.01 -2.91
C LEU A 98 8.56 -24.32 -3.30
N PRO A 99 9.04 -23.90 -4.49
CA PRO A 99 10.41 -24.14 -4.89
C PRO A 99 11.38 -23.38 -3.99
N LEU A 100 12.52 -24.01 -3.65
CA LEU A 100 13.52 -23.45 -2.73
C LEU A 100 14.02 -22.07 -3.19
N TYR A 101 14.13 -21.85 -4.50
CA TYR A 101 14.50 -20.56 -5.07
C TYR A 101 13.48 -19.45 -4.74
N ALA A 102 12.18 -19.73 -4.79
CA ALA A 102 11.16 -18.75 -4.42
C ALA A 102 11.19 -18.42 -2.93
N VAL A 103 11.44 -19.41 -2.07
CA VAL A 103 11.65 -19.19 -0.63
C VAL A 103 12.86 -18.28 -0.41
N PHE A 104 13.98 -18.56 -1.07
CA PHE A 104 15.18 -17.75 -0.95
C PHE A 104 14.95 -16.30 -1.38
N LEU A 105 14.31 -16.07 -2.54
CA LEU A 105 13.95 -14.74 -2.99
C LEU A 105 13.00 -14.02 -2.02
N ALA A 106 12.00 -14.73 -1.48
CA ALA A 106 11.06 -14.18 -0.50
C ALA A 106 11.73 -13.81 0.82
N CYS A 107 12.70 -14.60 1.29
CA CYS A 107 13.49 -14.27 2.47
C CYS A 107 14.36 -13.04 2.23
N MET A 108 15.05 -12.97 1.08
CA MET A 108 15.89 -11.82 0.73
C MET A 108 15.06 -10.53 0.59
N SER A 109 13.94 -10.59 -0.13
CA SER A 109 13.04 -9.44 -0.29
C SER A 109 12.39 -9.05 1.04
N GLY A 110 12.04 -10.03 1.88
CA GLY A 110 11.51 -9.80 3.22
C GLY A 110 12.51 -9.09 4.14
N ILE A 111 13.77 -9.51 4.16
CA ILE A 111 14.81 -8.84 4.97
C ILE A 111 14.98 -7.38 4.52
N ILE A 112 15.08 -7.14 3.22
CA ILE A 112 15.33 -5.79 2.67
C ILE A 112 14.09 -4.91 2.84
N GLY A 113 12.92 -5.36 2.41
CA GLY A 113 11.68 -4.57 2.42
C GLY A 113 11.03 -4.52 3.80
N LEU A 114 10.65 -5.68 4.34
CA LEU A 114 9.91 -5.77 5.60
C LEU A 114 10.79 -5.61 6.84
N GLY A 115 12.07 -5.98 6.73
CA GLY A 115 13.05 -5.78 7.79
C GLY A 115 13.57 -4.35 7.79
N PHE A 116 14.45 -4.02 6.85
CA PHE A 116 15.10 -2.70 6.79
C PHE A 116 14.12 -1.59 6.38
N GLY A 117 13.43 -1.76 5.26
CA GLY A 117 12.52 -0.74 4.71
C GLY A 117 11.44 -0.30 5.71
N ASP A 118 10.67 -1.24 6.24
CA ASP A 118 9.60 -0.92 7.19
C ASP A 118 10.14 -0.39 8.53
N THR A 119 11.33 -0.83 8.98
CA THR A 119 11.95 -0.24 10.17
C THR A 119 12.33 1.22 9.92
N LEU A 120 12.92 1.54 8.77
CA LEU A 120 13.23 2.92 8.36
C LEU A 120 11.96 3.75 8.23
N TYR A 121 10.89 3.19 7.67
CA TYR A 121 9.59 3.83 7.61
C TYR A 121 9.06 4.17 9.01
N MET A 122 9.08 3.22 9.95
CA MET A 122 8.67 3.50 11.34
C MET A 122 9.57 4.54 12.02
N TYR A 123 10.88 4.55 11.73
CA TYR A 123 11.76 5.65 12.16
C TYR A 123 11.32 6.99 11.60
N SER A 124 10.99 7.07 10.31
CA SER A 124 10.52 8.30 9.68
C SER A 124 9.22 8.79 10.32
N LEU A 125 8.25 7.91 10.59
CA LEU A 125 7.03 8.24 11.31
C LEU A 125 7.36 8.81 12.70
N LYS A 126 8.29 8.17 13.43
CA LYS A 126 8.69 8.63 14.76
C LYS A 126 9.35 10.00 14.74
N LEU A 127 10.22 10.28 13.78
CA LEU A 127 11.02 11.51 13.71
C LEU A 127 10.25 12.71 13.13
N ILE A 128 9.61 12.55 11.98
CA ILE A 128 8.99 13.67 11.23
C ILE A 128 7.46 13.64 11.22
N GLY A 129 6.86 12.59 11.78
CA GLY A 129 5.41 12.43 11.87
C GLY A 129 4.76 11.93 10.58
N VAL A 130 3.51 11.49 10.67
CA VAL A 130 2.76 10.87 9.57
C VAL A 130 2.58 11.82 8.39
N ALA A 131 2.20 13.08 8.67
CA ALA A 131 1.87 14.08 7.66
C ALA A 131 3.05 14.44 6.71
N ARG A 132 4.29 14.24 7.15
CA ARG A 132 5.49 14.48 6.33
C ARG A 132 6.09 13.19 5.78
N ALA A 133 6.17 12.15 6.61
CA ALA A 133 6.75 10.87 6.20
C ALA A 133 5.97 10.22 5.05
N VAL A 134 4.65 10.13 5.16
CA VAL A 134 3.83 9.40 4.16
C VAL A 134 3.94 10.02 2.76
N PRO A 135 3.76 11.34 2.55
CA PRO A 135 3.95 11.93 1.22
C PRO A 135 5.36 11.77 0.66
N ILE A 136 6.40 11.83 1.52
CA ILE A 136 7.79 11.61 1.09
C ILE A 136 7.96 10.18 0.57
N THR A 137 7.34 9.19 1.21
CA THR A 137 7.44 7.80 0.73
C THR A 137 6.84 7.62 -0.66
N CYS A 138 5.89 8.47 -1.09
CA CYS A 138 5.29 8.41 -2.43
C CYS A 138 6.26 8.62 -3.60
N ILE A 139 7.55 8.90 -3.35
CA ILE A 139 8.61 8.86 -4.38
C ILE A 139 9.02 7.44 -4.77
N TYR A 140 8.59 6.40 -4.04
CA TYR A 140 8.92 5.00 -4.33
C TYR A 140 8.62 4.56 -5.77
N PRO A 141 7.57 5.05 -6.49
CA PRO A 141 7.34 4.68 -7.89
C PRO A 141 8.49 5.06 -8.81
N LEU A 142 9.20 6.17 -8.53
CA LEU A 142 10.37 6.59 -9.30
C LEU A 142 11.52 5.57 -9.15
N PHE A 143 11.76 5.10 -7.93
CA PHE A 143 12.75 4.06 -7.66
C PHE A 143 12.33 2.71 -8.24
N ASN A 144 11.05 2.35 -8.15
CA ASN A 144 10.51 1.14 -8.77
C ASN A 144 10.71 1.15 -10.29
N LEU A 145 10.41 2.28 -10.95
CA LEU A 145 10.65 2.43 -12.39
C LEU A 145 12.13 2.28 -12.72
N LEU A 146 13.01 2.94 -11.96
CA LEU A 146 14.46 2.83 -12.13
C LEU A 146 14.92 1.37 -12.03
N PHE A 147 14.45 0.64 -11.02
CA PHE A 147 14.78 -0.77 -10.85
C PHE A 147 14.16 -1.66 -11.94
N ALA A 148 12.95 -1.38 -12.41
CA ALA A 148 12.34 -2.11 -13.54
C ALA A 148 13.19 -1.98 -14.81
N ILE A 149 13.72 -0.80 -15.11
CA ILE A 149 14.62 -0.58 -16.26
C ILE A 149 15.90 -1.39 -16.10
N PHE A 150 16.55 -1.32 -14.94
CA PHE A 150 17.85 -1.98 -14.75
C PHE A 150 17.75 -3.50 -14.61
N PHE A 151 16.75 -4.01 -13.89
CA PHE A 151 16.63 -5.43 -13.56
C PHE A 151 15.74 -6.20 -14.54
N LEU A 152 14.60 -5.63 -14.94
CA LEU A 152 13.64 -6.29 -15.84
C LEU A 152 13.90 -5.93 -17.32
N LYS A 153 14.75 -4.93 -17.59
CA LYS A 153 15.04 -4.42 -18.95
C LYS A 153 13.78 -3.99 -19.71
N GLU A 154 12.78 -3.48 -18.98
CA GLU A 154 11.55 -2.97 -19.59
C GLU A 154 11.84 -1.71 -20.41
N ALA A 155 11.29 -1.65 -21.62
CA ALA A 155 11.37 -0.48 -22.47
C ALA A 155 10.42 0.59 -21.94
N VAL A 156 10.97 1.73 -21.47
CA VAL A 156 10.16 2.86 -21.02
C VAL A 156 9.62 3.58 -22.25
N THR A 157 8.35 3.37 -22.54
CA THR A 157 7.65 4.10 -23.59
C THR A 157 7.26 5.50 -23.09
N LEU A 158 7.43 6.52 -23.93
CA LEU A 158 7.17 7.95 -23.62
C LEU A 158 5.80 8.31 -22.98
N PRO A 159 4.69 7.56 -23.14
CA PRO A 159 3.43 7.87 -22.46
C PRO A 159 3.48 7.78 -20.92
N ILE A 160 4.58 7.30 -20.32
CA ILE A 160 4.75 7.24 -18.86
C ILE A 160 5.11 8.61 -18.27
N PHE A 161 5.56 9.57 -19.09
CA PHE A 161 6.01 10.90 -18.65
C PHE A 161 4.96 12.02 -18.79
N PHE A 162 3.79 11.77 -19.40
CA PHE A 162 2.77 12.79 -19.70
C PHE A 162 1.38 12.39 -19.22
#